data_AF-A0A1M7UP55-F1
#
_entry.id   AF-A0A1M7UP55-F1
#
_cell.length_a   1.000
_cell.length_b   1.000
_cell.length_c   1.000
_cell.angle_alpha   90.00
_cell.angle_beta   90.00
_cell.angle_gamma   90.00
#
_symmetry.space_group_name_H-M   'P 1'
#
loop_
_entity.id
_entity.type
_entity.pdbx_description
1 polymer ?
#
loop_
_entity_poly.entity_id
_entity_poly.type
_entity_poly.pdbx_seq_one_letter_code
_entity_poly.pdbx_strand_id
1 'polypeptide(L)'
;MTNTIAFETITDILSEELYQTRYIIGKVDNKHYIYIWSVRLSGEFVEISQEMFTSPTHDHGAMIGTVEEIRWEVENCVGFHRESEDEVTREAAEEVVEELLESLK
;
A
#
# COMPACT_ATOMS: atom_id res chain seq x y z
N MET A 1 23.24 3.84 -7.99
CA MET A 1 22.41 4.97 -8.44
C MET A 1 21.04 4.72 -7.86
N THR A 2 20.60 5.54 -6.91
CA THR A 2 19.25 5.43 -6.33
C THR A 2 18.30 6.13 -7.29
N ASN A 3 17.42 5.37 -7.94
CA ASN A 3 16.34 5.95 -8.74
C ASN A 3 15.26 6.42 -7.77
N THR A 4 15.20 7.73 -7.51
CA THR A 4 14.14 8.32 -6.70
C THR A 4 12.90 8.52 -7.57
N ILE A 5 11.79 7.92 -7.19
CA ILE A 5 10.50 8.10 -7.86
C ILE A 5 9.77 9.24 -7.15
N ALA A 6 9.44 10.29 -7.90
CA ALA A 6 8.60 11.37 -7.40
C ALA A 6 7.13 11.02 -7.60
N PHE A 7 6.32 11.25 -6.58
CA PHE A 7 4.87 11.08 -6.61
C PHE A 7 4.22 12.06 -5.63
N GLU A 8 2.95 12.36 -5.87
CA GLU A 8 2.09 13.10 -4.94
C GLU A 8 1.32 12.09 -4.07
N THR A 9 1.50 12.14 -2.75
CA THR A 9 0.72 11.29 -1.84
C THR A 9 -0.76 11.64 -1.91
N ILE A 10 -1.61 10.65 -2.12
CA ILE A 10 -3.07 10.77 -2.11
C ILE A 10 -3.61 10.30 -0.76
N THR A 11 -3.15 9.13 -0.30
CA THR A 11 -3.60 8.49 0.95
C THR A 11 -2.40 7.84 1.64
N ASP A 12 -2.40 7.87 2.97
CA ASP A 12 -1.34 7.35 3.84
C ASP A 12 -1.96 6.86 5.15
N ILE A 13 -2.04 5.54 5.31
CA ILE A 13 -2.72 4.89 6.42
C ILE A 13 -1.70 4.07 7.19
N LEU A 14 -1.66 4.23 8.51
CA LEU A 14 -0.96 3.30 9.40
C LEU A 14 -2.01 2.44 10.11
N SER A 15 -2.01 1.14 9.83
CA SER A 15 -2.86 0.17 10.54
C SER A 15 -2.04 -0.57 11.58
N GLU A 16 -2.35 -0.37 12.86
CA GLU A 16 -1.69 -1.07 13.96
C GLU A 16 -2.12 -2.55 14.01
N GLU A 17 -3.37 -2.81 13.65
CA GLU A 17 -4.04 -4.10 13.66
C GLU A 17 -3.57 -5.02 12.53
N LEU A 18 -3.15 -4.45 11.39
CA LEU A 18 -2.53 -5.18 10.28
C LEU A 18 -1.01 -5.14 10.40
N TYR A 19 -0.48 -5.70 11.49
CA TYR A 19 0.97 -5.86 11.70
C TYR A 19 1.76 -4.54 11.73
N GLN A 20 1.15 -3.42 12.11
CA GLN A 20 1.78 -2.10 12.05
C GLN A 20 2.25 -1.76 10.63
N THR A 21 1.40 -2.05 9.64
CA THR A 21 1.68 -1.80 8.23
C THR A 21 1.23 -0.40 7.85
N ARG A 22 2.11 0.34 7.19
CA ARG A 22 1.76 1.59 6.53
C ARG A 22 1.45 1.32 5.07
N TYR A 23 0.32 1.83 4.60
CA TYR A 23 -0.15 1.74 3.22
C TYR A 23 -0.22 3.13 2.61
N ILE A 24 0.37 3.31 1.44
CA ILE A 24 0.42 4.60 0.75
C ILE A 24 -0.07 4.42 -0.68
N ILE A 25 -0.96 5.31 -1.11
CA ILE A 25 -1.30 5.53 -2.51
C ILE A 25 -0.77 6.88 -2.93
N GLY A 26 -0.08 6.92 -4.06
CA GLY A 26 0.44 8.15 -4.66
C GLY A 26 0.14 8.26 -6.15
N LYS A 27 0.19 9.47 -6.68
CA LYS A 27 0.09 9.76 -8.10
C LYS A 27 1.48 10.02 -8.69
N VAL A 28 1.88 9.21 -9.67
CA VAL A 28 3.16 9.39 -10.38
C VAL A 28 2.97 10.31 -11.57
N ASP A 29 1.92 10.09 -12.35
CA ASP A 29 1.53 10.94 -13.47
C ASP A 29 0.01 10.83 -13.76
N ASN A 30 -0.46 11.30 -14.92
CA ASN A 30 -1.88 11.28 -15.27
C ASN A 30 -2.48 9.89 -15.50
N LYS A 31 -1.66 8.85 -15.64
CA LYS A 31 -2.07 7.47 -15.94
C LYS A 31 -1.58 6.48 -14.89
N HIS A 32 -0.51 6.81 -14.17
CA HIS A 32 0.15 5.90 -13.24
C HIS A 32 0.06 6.38 -11.80
N TYR A 33 -0.16 5.41 -10.94
CA TYR A 33 -0.24 5.50 -9.51
C TYR A 33 0.82 4.59 -8.90
N ILE A 34 1.18 4.87 -7.66
CA ILE A 34 2.06 4.03 -6.86
C ILE A 34 1.29 3.53 -5.63
N TYR A 35 1.42 2.24 -5.34
CA TYR A 35 0.99 1.63 -4.09
C TYR A 35 2.21 1.14 -3.34
N ILE A 36 2.27 1.42 -2.04
CA ILE A 36 3.39 1.06 -1.17
C ILE A 36 2.82 0.43 0.09
N TRP A 37 3.41 -0.67 0.54
CA TRP A 37 3.16 -1.24 1.86
C TRP A 37 4.48 -1.45 2.57
N SER A 38 4.52 -1.20 3.87
CA SER A 38 5.71 -1.42 4.69
C SER A 38 5.35 -1.63 6.16
N VAL A 39 5.68 -2.82 6.65
CA VAL A 39 5.60 -3.29 8.03
C VAL A 39 6.78 -2.70 8.82
N ARG A 40 6.51 -2.24 10.05
CA ARG A 40 7.55 -1.74 10.99
C ARG A 40 8.32 -0.52 10.48
N LEU A 41 7.61 0.52 10.08
CA LEU A 41 8.26 1.82 9.90
C LEU A 41 8.50 2.48 11.26
N SER A 42 9.67 2.23 11.85
CA SER A 42 10.22 3.13 12.87
C SER A 42 10.75 4.38 12.16
N GLY A 43 9.87 5.28 11.71
CA GLY A 43 10.29 6.51 11.06
C GLY A 43 9.15 7.29 10.40
N GLU A 44 9.32 8.61 10.31
CA GLU A 44 8.34 9.50 9.68
C GLU A 44 8.27 9.32 8.15
N PHE A 45 9.33 8.78 7.53
CA PHE A 45 9.50 8.70 6.07
C PHE A 45 9.60 7.26 5.56
N VAL A 46 8.92 6.97 4.45
CA VAL A 46 9.07 5.72 3.69
C VAL A 46 10.12 5.93 2.60
N GLU A 47 11.30 5.33 2.76
CA GLU A 47 12.30 5.30 1.70
C GLU A 47 11.95 4.17 0.72
N ILE A 48 11.60 4.53 -0.51
CA ILE A 48 11.27 3.56 -1.56
C ILE A 48 12.55 3.12 -2.27
N SER A 49 12.97 1.88 -2.03
CA SER A 49 14.12 1.29 -2.71
C SER A 49 13.71 0.65 -4.04
N GLN A 50 14.68 0.45 -4.95
CA GLN A 50 14.43 -0.30 -6.18
C GLN A 50 14.01 -1.76 -5.89
N GLU A 51 14.48 -2.33 -4.79
CA GLU A 51 14.18 -3.70 -4.36
C GLU A 51 12.69 -3.89 -4.05
N MET A 52 12.02 -2.86 -3.52
CA MET A 52 10.57 -2.88 -3.26
C MET A 52 9.75 -3.13 -4.53
N PHE A 53 10.26 -2.74 -5.69
CA PHE A 53 9.61 -3.00 -6.98
C PHE A 53 10.02 -4.33 -7.60
N THR A 54 11.31 -4.69 -7.51
CA THR A 54 11.83 -5.86 -8.22
C THR A 54 11.66 -7.16 -7.45
N SER A 55 11.51 -7.08 -6.13
CA SER A 55 11.42 -8.23 -5.23
C SER A 55 10.56 -7.87 -4.00
N PRO A 56 9.28 -7.51 -4.19
CA PRO A 56 8.37 -7.21 -3.08
C PRO A 56 8.23 -8.43 -2.17
N THR A 57 8.08 -8.16 -0.87
CA THR A 57 7.86 -9.16 0.17
C THR A 57 6.52 -8.92 0.86
N HIS A 58 6.12 -9.85 1.73
CA HIS A 58 4.93 -9.65 2.57
C HIS A 58 5.09 -8.46 3.53
N ASP A 59 6.32 -8.19 3.99
CA ASP A 59 6.60 -7.10 4.93
C ASP A 59 6.69 -5.75 4.24
N HIS A 60 7.20 -5.68 3.02
CA HIS A 60 7.35 -4.40 2.31
C HIS A 60 7.43 -4.60 0.81
N GLY A 61 6.87 -3.64 0.08
CA GLY A 61 6.91 -3.61 -1.37
C GLY A 61 6.28 -2.35 -1.95
N ALA A 62 6.45 -2.18 -3.25
CA ALA A 62 5.85 -1.09 -3.99
C ALA A 62 5.49 -1.54 -5.41
N MET A 63 4.39 -1.02 -5.93
CA MET A 63 3.91 -1.25 -7.28
C MET A 63 3.58 0.07 -7.95
N ILE A 64 3.97 0.23 -9.21
CA ILE A 64 3.49 1.32 -10.07
C ILE A 64 2.61 0.71 -11.15
N GLY A 65 1.42 1.26 -11.33
CA GLY A 65 0.45 0.77 -12.30
C GLY A 65 -0.65 1.76 -12.59
N THR A 66 -1.54 1.38 -13.50
CA THR A 66 -2.82 2.04 -13.72
C THR A 66 -3.73 1.89 -12.51
N VAL A 67 -4.81 2.69 -12.45
CA VAL A 67 -5.84 2.57 -11.39
C VAL A 67 -6.32 1.13 -11.22
N GLU A 68 -6.64 0.44 -12.32
CA GLU A 68 -7.16 -0.93 -12.26
C GLU A 68 -6.13 -1.94 -11.72
N GLU A 69 -4.86 -1.77 -12.08
CA GLU A 69 -3.77 -2.62 -11.59
C GLU A 69 -3.53 -2.39 -10.09
N ILE A 70 -3.56 -1.13 -9.63
CA ILE A 70 -3.41 -0.82 -8.21
C ILE A 70 -4.63 -1.31 -7.41
N ARG A 71 -5.85 -1.15 -7.92
CA ARG A 71 -7.07 -1.69 -7.29
C ARG A 71 -6.95 -3.20 -7.11
N TRP A 72 -6.51 -3.90 -8.15
CA TRP A 72 -6.29 -5.35 -8.08
C TRP A 72 -5.25 -5.71 -7.02
N GLU A 73 -4.12 -5.00 -6.97
CA GLU A 73 -3.05 -5.28 -6.00
C GLU A 73 -3.52 -5.05 -4.55
N VAL A 74 -4.22 -3.94 -4.27
CA VAL A 74 -4.79 -3.65 -2.94
C VAL A 74 -5.71 -4.79 -2.47
N GLU A 75 -6.57 -5.27 -3.36
CA GLU A 75 -7.49 -6.38 -3.08
C GLU A 75 -6.77 -7.71 -2.82
N ASN A 76 -5.64 -7.97 -3.49
CA ASN A 76 -4.86 -9.19 -3.28
C ASN A 76 -3.96 -9.11 -2.04
N CYS A 77 -3.41 -7.93 -1.73
CA CYS A 77 -2.52 -7.73 -0.59
C CYS A 77 -3.29 -7.59 0.71
N VAL A 78 -4.12 -6.55 0.83
CA VAL A 78 -4.85 -6.25 2.07
C VAL A 78 -6.20 -6.93 2.08
N GLY A 79 -6.88 -6.97 0.93
CA GLY A 79 -8.21 -7.56 0.81
C GLY A 79 -8.28 -9.03 1.19
N PHE A 80 -7.18 -9.78 1.10
CA PHE A 80 -7.06 -11.15 1.60
C PHE A 80 -7.38 -11.27 3.09
N HIS A 81 -7.04 -10.26 3.90
CA HIS A 81 -7.24 -10.28 5.35
C HIS A 81 -8.70 -10.10 5.78
N ARG A 82 -9.60 -9.70 4.87
CA ARG A 82 -11.05 -9.62 5.14
C ARG A 82 -11.70 -10.99 5.35
N GLU A 83 -11.01 -12.07 4.97
CA GLU A 83 -11.46 -13.44 5.25
C GLU A 83 -10.91 -14.00 6.57
N SER A 84 -10.19 -13.20 7.37
CA SER A 84 -9.64 -13.63 8.66
C SER A 84 -10.75 -14.06 9.64
N GLU A 85 -10.48 -15.12 10.42
CA GLU A 85 -11.33 -15.52 11.55
C GLU A 85 -11.23 -14.53 12.73
N ASP A 86 -10.13 -13.77 12.80
CA ASP A 86 -9.94 -12.71 13.77
C ASP A 86 -10.71 -11.45 13.34
N GLU A 87 -11.72 -11.08 14.14
CA GLU A 87 -12.63 -9.96 13.86
C GLU A 87 -11.88 -8.64 13.74
N VAL A 88 -10.89 -8.39 14.60
CA VAL A 88 -10.07 -7.16 14.59
C VAL A 88 -9.30 -7.04 13.27
N THR A 89 -8.61 -8.11 12.87
CA THR A 89 -7.89 -8.17 11.59
C THR A 89 -8.83 -7.95 10.40
N ARG A 90 -10.01 -8.58 10.42
CA ARG A 90 -10.99 -8.45 9.34
C ARG A 90 -11.52 -7.04 9.21
N GLU A 91 -11.93 -6.41 10.31
CA GLU A 91 -12.47 -5.05 10.31
C GLU A 91 -11.40 -4.03 9.87
N ALA A 92 -10.17 -4.17 10.36
CA ALA A 92 -9.06 -3.33 9.93
C ALA A 92 -8.76 -3.49 8.44
N ALA A 93 -8.83 -4.72 7.90
CA ALA A 93 -8.67 -4.98 6.48
C ALA A 93 -9.77 -4.34 5.63
N GLU A 94 -11.03 -4.38 6.09
CA GLU A 94 -12.14 -3.72 5.41
C GLU A 94 -11.92 -2.20 5.33
N GLU A 95 -11.63 -1.57 6.46
CA GLU A 95 -11.41 -0.12 6.55
C GLU A 95 -10.26 0.34 5.66
N VAL A 96 -9.11 -0.34 5.73
CA VAL A 96 -7.94 -0.01 4.91
C VAL A 96 -8.23 -0.19 3.42
N VAL A 97 -8.87 -1.30 3.02
CA VAL A 97 -9.18 -1.54 1.61
C VAL A 97 -10.16 -0.50 1.08
N GLU A 98 -11.22 -0.20 1.82
CA GLU A 98 -12.18 0.83 1.42
C GLU A 98 -11.47 2.16 1.20
N GLU A 99 -10.72 2.66 2.18
CA GLU A 99 -10.03 3.95 2.11
C GLU A 99 -9.03 4.02 0.93
N LEU A 100 -8.22 2.98 0.73
CA LEU A 100 -7.28 2.92 -0.38
C LEU A 100 -8.02 2.95 -1.74
N LEU A 101 -9.11 2.20 -1.89
CA LEU A 101 -9.87 2.15 -3.15
C LEU A 101 -10.71 3.42 -3.40
N GLU A 102 -11.13 4.12 -2.33
CA GLU A 102 -11.78 5.43 -2.41
C GLU A 102 -10.82 6.50 -2.93
N SER A 103 -9.55 6.45 -2.54
CA SER A 103 -8.51 7.38 -2.96
C SER A 103 -8.22 7.36 -4.48
N LEU A 104 -8.57 6.24 -5.13
CA LEU A 104 -8.33 5.98 -6.56
C LEU A 104 -9.56 6.33 -7.44
N LYS A 105 -10.51 7.14 -6.95
CA LYS A 105 -11.74 7.55 -7.67
C LYS A 105 -11.54 8.80 -8.52
#